data_AF-A0A9P6ZQC3-F1
#
_entry.id   AF-A0A9P6ZQC3-F1
#
_cell.length_a   1.000
_cell.length_b   1.000
_cell.length_c   1.000
_cell.angle_alpha   90.00
_cell.angle_beta   90.00
_cell.angle_gamma   90.00
#
_symmetry.space_group_name_H-M   'P 1'
#
loop_
_entity.id
_entity.type
_entity.pdbx_description
1 polymer ?
#
loop_
_entity_poly.entity_id
_entity_poly.type
_entity_poly.pdbx_seq_one_letter_code
_entity_poly.pdbx_strand_id
1 'polypeptide(L)'
;PTEVLSHIFIYCLPQDKYLTSASRQVPMLLTRICRRWRDIAVDTPSLWCRLFVDVCDDQAAFSCDSWLQRSQRRPLSLRLKFVTNDMVDQRSLLQPYLNQISLLYIQFRSTYCDVPFC
;
A
#
# COMPACT_ATOMS: atom_id res chain seq x y z
N PRO A 1 -18.72 -19.09 4.84
CA PRO A 1 -17.54 -19.73 4.23
C PRO A 1 -16.39 -18.72 4.06
N THR A 2 -15.15 -19.17 4.00
CA THR A 2 -13.98 -18.28 3.89
C THR A 2 -13.94 -17.56 2.55
N GLU A 3 -14.31 -18.27 1.48
CA GLU A 3 -14.38 -17.82 0.10
C GLU A 3 -15.39 -16.68 -0.07
N VAL A 4 -16.57 -16.82 0.54
CA VAL A 4 -17.60 -15.76 0.48
C VAL A 4 -17.11 -14.48 1.18
N LEU A 5 -16.44 -14.62 2.33
CA LEU A 5 -15.89 -13.47 3.05
C LEU A 5 -14.75 -12.80 2.29
N SER A 6 -13.84 -13.56 1.67
CA SER A 6 -12.77 -12.98 0.86
C SER A 6 -13.31 -12.21 -0.34
N HIS A 7 -14.36 -12.73 -1.00
CA HIS A 7 -15.07 -11.99 -2.05
C HIS A 7 -15.68 -10.69 -1.53
N ILE A 8 -16.40 -10.72 -0.41
CA ILE A 8 -16.96 -9.50 0.22
C ILE A 8 -15.86 -8.48 0.49
N PHE A 9 -14.73 -8.92 1.06
CA PHE A 9 -13.60 -8.04 1.38
C PHE A 9 -13.03 -7.35 0.14
N ILE A 10 -12.92 -8.09 -0.97
CA ILE A 10 -12.47 -7.55 -2.26
C ILE A 10 -13.47 -6.50 -2.78
N TYR A 11 -14.78 -6.75 -2.66
CA TYR A 11 -15.80 -5.78 -3.04
C TYR A 11 -15.81 -4.51 -2.17
N CYS A 12 -15.32 -4.59 -0.93
CA CYS A 12 -15.17 -3.43 -0.06
C CYS A 12 -13.94 -2.55 -0.38
N LEU A 13 -13.08 -2.96 -1.32
CA LEU A 13 -11.93 -2.14 -1.71
C LEU A 13 -12.39 -0.91 -2.51
N PRO A 14 -11.82 0.28 -2.24
CA PRO A 14 -12.05 1.44 -3.09
C PRO A 14 -11.49 1.20 -4.49
N GLN A 15 -12.32 1.36 -5.52
CA GLN A 15 -11.95 1.08 -6.92
C GLN A 15 -10.98 2.11 -7.50
N ASP A 16 -10.97 3.35 -7.00
CA ASP A 16 -10.17 4.44 -7.56
C ASP A 16 -9.09 4.95 -6.62
N LYS A 17 -8.83 4.25 -5.51
CA LYS A 17 -7.86 4.68 -4.50
C LYS A 17 -6.76 3.66 -4.30
N TYR A 18 -5.57 4.19 -4.09
CA TYR A 18 -4.45 3.43 -3.54
C TYR A 18 -4.60 3.39 -2.01
N LEU A 19 -4.29 2.25 -1.42
CA LEU A 19 -4.51 2.00 -0.01
C LEU A 19 -3.26 2.40 0.78
N THR A 20 -3.46 2.83 2.02
CA THR A 20 -2.35 3.15 2.91
C THR A 20 -2.28 2.13 4.03
N SER A 21 -1.14 2.04 4.70
CA SER A 21 -1.00 1.31 5.97
C SER A 21 -1.80 1.93 7.13
N ALA A 22 -2.57 3.00 6.88
CA ALA A 22 -3.40 3.64 7.88
C ALA A 22 -4.45 2.67 8.42
N SER A 23 -4.50 2.59 9.75
CA SER A 23 -5.33 1.65 10.52
C SER A 23 -6.82 1.67 10.21
N ARG A 24 -7.35 2.78 9.69
CA ARG A 24 -8.79 3.01 9.48
C ARG A 24 -9.25 2.76 8.04
N GLN A 25 -8.39 2.26 7.17
CA GLN A 25 -8.71 1.95 5.78
C GLN A 25 -8.69 0.43 5.53
N VAL A 26 -9.47 -0.05 4.57
CA VAL A 26 -9.35 -1.44 4.08
C VAL A 26 -8.00 -1.58 3.35
N PRO A 27 -7.29 -2.72 3.47
CA PRO A 27 -7.58 -3.92 4.27
C PRO A 27 -7.23 -3.85 5.76
N MET A 28 -6.55 -2.81 6.26
CA MET A 28 -6.14 -2.68 7.67
C MET A 28 -7.31 -2.74 8.67
N LEU A 29 -8.47 -2.22 8.30
CA LEU A 29 -9.66 -2.32 9.13
C LEU A 29 -10.10 -3.78 9.33
N LEU A 30 -10.06 -4.58 8.25
CA LEU A 30 -10.50 -5.98 8.27
C LEU A 30 -9.60 -6.84 9.16
N THR A 31 -8.31 -6.50 9.25
CA THR A 31 -7.34 -7.22 10.09
C THR A 31 -7.51 -6.99 11.58
N ARG A 32 -8.39 -6.06 11.99
CA ARG A 32 -8.58 -5.65 13.39
C ARG A 32 -9.95 -6.03 13.98
N ILE A 33 -10.87 -6.54 13.16
CA ILE A 33 -12.24 -6.85 13.61
C ILE A 33 -12.26 -8.09 14.51
N CYS A 34 -11.77 -9.22 14.02
CA CYS A 34 -11.59 -10.44 14.80
C CYS A 34 -10.49 -11.32 14.20
N ARG A 35 -10.03 -12.34 14.94
CA ARG A 35 -8.96 -13.26 14.48
C ARG A 35 -9.29 -13.87 13.12
N ARG A 36 -10.51 -14.40 12.96
CA ARG A 36 -10.97 -15.00 11.71
C ARG A 36 -10.90 -14.05 10.51
N TRP A 37 -11.33 -12.79 10.68
CA TRP A 37 -11.30 -11.81 9.59
C TRP A 37 -9.87 -11.41 9.24
N ARG A 38 -9.01 -11.30 10.24
CA ARG A 38 -7.58 -11.06 10.04
C ARG A 38 -6.94 -12.16 9.23
N ASP A 39 -7.17 -13.41 9.59
CA ASP A 39 -6.55 -14.55 8.90
C ASP A 39 -7.01 -14.57 7.43
N ILE A 40 -8.32 -14.40 7.18
CA ILE A 40 -8.86 -14.31 5.80
C ILE A 40 -8.28 -13.11 5.03
N ALA A 41 -8.19 -11.93 5.65
CA ALA A 41 -7.70 -10.74 4.98
C ALA A 41 -6.20 -10.85 4.64
N VAL A 42 -5.40 -11.40 5.55
CA VAL A 42 -3.96 -11.65 5.32
C VAL A 42 -3.77 -12.69 4.21
N ASP A 43 -4.59 -13.75 4.21
CA ASP A 43 -4.52 -14.84 3.22
C ASP A 43 -5.23 -14.53 1.88
N THR A 44 -5.67 -13.28 1.66
CA THR A 44 -6.30 -12.85 0.41
C THR A 44 -5.41 -11.85 -0.34
N PRO A 45 -4.51 -12.30 -1.24
CA PRO A 45 -3.51 -11.44 -1.88
C PRO A 45 -4.08 -10.26 -2.67
N SER A 46 -5.28 -10.41 -3.25
CA SER A 46 -5.97 -9.35 -4.00
C SER A 46 -6.20 -8.09 -3.19
N LEU A 47 -6.30 -8.19 -1.86
CA LEU A 47 -6.47 -7.04 -0.97
C LEU A 47 -5.21 -6.16 -0.86
N TRP A 48 -4.06 -6.71 -1.23
CA TRP A 48 -2.74 -6.11 -1.01
C TRP A 48 -2.10 -5.58 -2.29
N CYS A 49 -2.80 -5.62 -3.43
CA CYS A 49 -2.23 -5.31 -4.74
C CYS A 49 -2.15 -3.81 -5.09
N ARG A 50 -2.79 -2.93 -4.29
CA ARG A 50 -2.85 -1.48 -4.55
C ARG A 50 -2.37 -0.69 -3.34
N LEU A 51 -1.18 -0.11 -3.43
CA LEU A 51 -0.51 0.52 -2.29
C LEU A 51 -0.03 1.94 -2.62
N PHE A 52 -0.35 2.88 -1.73
CA PHE A 52 0.23 4.20 -1.66
C PHE A 52 1.29 4.23 -0.56
N VAL A 53 2.50 4.68 -0.91
CA VAL A 53 3.60 4.85 0.02
C VAL A 53 4.03 6.31 -0.02
N ASP A 54 3.93 7.00 1.12
CA ASP A 54 4.65 8.25 1.31
C ASP A 54 6.05 7.90 1.79
N VAL A 55 7.03 8.06 0.89
CA VAL A 55 8.42 7.65 1.13
C VAL A 55 9.11 8.59 2.13
N CYS A 56 8.47 9.72 2.46
CA CYS A 56 8.93 10.67 3.46
C CYS A 56 8.50 10.30 4.89
N ASP A 57 7.71 9.23 5.05
CA ASP A 57 7.24 8.71 6.33
C ASP A 57 7.89 7.34 6.59
N ASP A 58 8.91 7.32 7.47
CA ASP A 58 9.66 6.11 7.83
C ASP A 58 8.74 4.97 8.32
N GLN A 59 7.64 5.31 9.00
CA GLN A 59 6.69 4.32 9.51
C GLN A 59 5.86 3.70 8.37
N ALA A 60 5.56 4.50 7.34
CA ALA A 60 4.89 4.03 6.13
C ALA A 60 5.81 3.13 5.30
N ALA A 61 7.10 3.47 5.20
CA ALA A 61 8.09 2.65 4.52
C ALA A 61 8.29 1.29 5.19
N PHE A 62 8.40 1.22 6.52
CA PHE A 62 8.52 -0.05 7.24
C PHE A 62 7.30 -0.96 7.02
N SER A 63 6.11 -0.36 6.98
CA SER A 63 4.86 -1.09 6.76
C SER A 63 4.69 -1.59 5.31
N CYS A 64 5.47 -1.04 4.38
CA CYS A 64 5.41 -1.37 2.96
C CYS A 64 5.83 -2.82 2.70
N ASP A 65 6.96 -3.28 3.26
CA ASP A 65 7.44 -4.64 2.99
C ASP A 65 6.43 -5.70 3.44
N SER A 66 5.91 -5.58 4.66
CA SER A 66 4.84 -6.47 5.16
C SER A 66 3.58 -6.45 4.28
N TRP A 67 3.30 -5.35 3.60
CA TRP A 67 2.19 -5.24 2.67
C TRP A 67 2.48 -5.96 1.35
N LEU A 68 3.67 -5.73 0.80
CA LEU A 68 4.13 -6.34 -0.45
C LEU A 68 4.32 -7.85 -0.32
N GLN A 69 4.77 -8.35 0.83
CA GLN A 69 4.80 -9.79 1.10
C GLN A 69 3.41 -10.44 0.96
N ARG A 70 2.35 -9.73 1.37
CA ARG A 70 0.97 -10.24 1.31
C ARG A 70 0.36 -10.21 -0.09
N SER A 71 0.87 -9.40 -1.02
CA SER A 71 0.45 -9.45 -2.43
C SER A 71 0.96 -10.69 -3.16
N GLN A 72 1.93 -11.39 -2.57
CA GLN A 72 2.51 -12.64 -3.06
C GLN A 72 3.15 -12.49 -4.45
N ARG A 73 2.53 -13.02 -5.52
CA ARG A 73 3.00 -12.94 -6.92
C ARG A 73 2.01 -12.20 -7.83
N ARG A 74 1.06 -11.46 -7.26
CA ARG A 74 0.02 -10.79 -8.05
C ARG A 74 0.54 -9.46 -8.63
N PRO A 75 -0.01 -9.01 -9.78
CA PRO A 75 0.31 -7.71 -10.34
C PRO A 75 0.06 -6.57 -9.34
N LEU A 76 1.10 -5.79 -9.06
CA LEU A 76 1.10 -4.68 -8.14
C LEU A 76 0.87 -3.36 -8.86
N SER A 77 -0.06 -2.57 -8.32
CA SER A 77 -0.21 -1.16 -8.64
C SER A 77 0.29 -0.33 -7.47
N LEU A 78 1.37 0.42 -7.67
CA LEU A 78 2.00 1.25 -6.64
C LEU A 78 1.89 2.73 -6.97
N ARG A 79 1.67 3.55 -5.94
CA ARG A 79 1.79 5.01 -6.00
C ARG A 79 2.77 5.46 -4.92
N LEU A 80 3.88 6.04 -5.33
CA LEU A 80 4.95 6.49 -4.46
C LEU A 80 5.00 8.01 -4.46
N LYS A 81 5.16 8.61 -3.28
CA LYS A 81 5.36 10.05 -3.11
C LYS A 81 6.75 10.29 -2.52
N PHE A 82 7.54 11.14 -3.17
CA PHE A 82 8.92 11.45 -2.80
C PHE A 82 9.09 12.95 -2.50
N VAL A 83 10.01 13.26 -1.59
CA VAL A 83 10.66 14.57 -1.49
C VAL A 83 12.00 14.47 -2.22
N THR A 84 12.35 15.52 -2.95
CA THR A 84 13.46 15.59 -3.91
C THR A 84 14.86 15.28 -3.34
N ASN A 85 15.01 15.13 -2.02
CA ASN A 85 16.31 14.89 -1.36
C ASN A 85 16.57 13.43 -0.90
N ASP A 86 15.56 12.54 -0.83
CA ASP A 86 15.69 11.21 -0.19
C ASP A 86 15.62 10.02 -1.16
N MET A 87 16.30 10.12 -2.31
CA MET A 87 16.14 9.12 -3.39
C MET A 87 16.89 7.79 -3.20
N VAL A 88 17.68 7.60 -2.13
CA VAL A 88 18.70 6.53 -2.12
C VAL A 88 18.26 5.23 -1.41
N ASP A 89 17.46 5.28 -0.34
CA ASP A 89 17.28 4.08 0.51
C ASP A 89 16.09 3.17 0.16
N GLN A 90 15.19 3.58 -0.74
CA GLN A 90 13.90 2.88 -0.91
C GLN A 90 13.84 1.99 -2.15
N ARG A 91 14.84 2.09 -3.03
CA ARG A 91 14.97 1.18 -4.19
C ARG A 91 15.24 -0.26 -3.76
N SER A 92 15.97 -0.45 -2.67
CA SER A 92 16.28 -1.77 -2.11
C SER A 92 15.01 -2.51 -1.67
N LEU A 93 14.05 -1.80 -1.07
CA LEU A 93 12.77 -2.37 -0.60
C LEU A 93 11.89 -2.86 -1.75
N LEU A 94 11.89 -2.16 -2.89
CA LEU A 94 11.07 -2.54 -4.05
C LEU A 94 11.76 -3.57 -4.95
N GLN A 95 13.09 -3.71 -4.84
CA GLN A 95 13.90 -4.61 -5.66
C GLN A 95 13.32 -6.04 -5.78
N PRO A 96 12.91 -6.74 -4.70
CA PRO A 96 12.37 -8.09 -4.82
C PRO A 96 11.00 -8.16 -5.52
N TYR A 97 10.27 -7.04 -5.58
CA TYR A 97 8.91 -6.98 -6.09
C TYR A 97 8.81 -6.39 -7.51
N LEU A 98 9.92 -5.92 -8.11
CA LEU A 98 9.93 -5.24 -9.41
C LEU A 98 9.21 -6.04 -10.51
N ASN A 99 9.38 -7.37 -10.54
CA ASN A 99 8.75 -8.24 -11.53
C ASN A 99 7.23 -8.35 -11.39
N GLN A 100 6.67 -7.90 -10.27
CA GLN A 100 5.22 -7.90 -10.02
C GLN A 100 4.58 -6.56 -10.36
N ILE A 101 5.35 -5.47 -10.46
CA ILE A 101 4.82 -4.12 -10.65
C ILE A 101 4.26 -3.98 -12.07
N SER A 102 2.94 -3.93 -12.19
CA SER A 102 2.25 -3.67 -13.45
C SER A 102 1.99 -2.19 -13.68
N LEU A 103 1.87 -1.41 -12.60
CA LEU A 103 1.59 0.02 -12.67
C LEU A 103 2.32 0.76 -11.56
N LEU A 104 3.08 1.80 -11.92
CA LEU A 104 3.83 2.62 -10.98
C LEU A 104 3.57 4.10 -11.24
N TYR A 105 3.06 4.80 -10.24
CA TYR A 105 2.94 6.26 -10.25
C TYR A 105 3.92 6.85 -9.26
N ILE A 106 4.66 7.87 -9.69
CA ILE A 106 5.62 8.59 -8.87
C ILE A 106 5.17 10.06 -8.79
N GLN A 107 5.01 10.56 -7.57
CA GLN A 107 4.67 11.95 -7.30
C GLN A 107 5.81 12.64 -6.55
N PHE A 108 6.30 13.75 -7.10
CA PHE A 108 7.32 14.57 -6.44
C PHE A 108 6.65 15.74 -5.73
N ARG A 109 6.96 15.96 -4.45
CA ARG A 109 6.55 17.16 -3.75
C ARG A 109 7.53 18.29 -4.10
N SER A 110 7.07 19.29 -4.84
CA SER A 110 7.82 20.54 -5.01
C SER A 110 7.86 21.27 -3.67
N THR A 111 9.06 21.53 -3.15
CA THR A 111 9.27 22.31 -1.92
C THR A 111 9.03 23.81 -2.09
N TYR A 112 8.68 24.27 -3.30
CA TYR A 112 8.52 25.69 -3.62
C TYR A 112 7.12 26.28 -3.39
N CYS A 113 6.12 25.49 -2.97
CA CYS A 113 4.74 26.00 -2.83
C CYS A 113 4.27 26.26 -1.39
N ASP A 114 5.12 26.06 -0.37
CA ASP A 114 4.78 26.39 1.02
C ASP A 114 5.36 27.77 1.43
N VAL A 115 5.31 28.77 0.53
CA VAL A 115 5.33 30.18 0.97
C VAL A 115 3.90 30.60 1.23
N PRO A 116 3.48 30.81 2.50
CA PRO A 116 2.28 31.58 2.74
C PRO A 116 2.58 32.98 2.21
N PHE A 117 2.00 33.35 1.09
CA PHE A 117 1.92 34.75 0.71
C PHE A 117 1.17 35.45 1.85
N CYS A 118 1.93 36.16 2.69
CA CYS A 118 1.41 37.24 3.52
C CYS A 118 0.84 38.35 2.63
#